data_AF-A0A0P6RMS2-F1
#
_entry.id   AF-A0A0P6RMS2-F1
#
_cell.length_a   1.000
_cell.length_b   1.000
_cell.length_c   1.000
_cell.angle_alpha   90.00
_cell.angle_beta   90.00
_cell.angle_gamma   90.00
#
_symmetry.space_group_name_H-M   'P 1'
#
loop_
_entity.id
_entity.type
_entity.pdbx_description
1 polymer ?
#
loop_
_entity_poly.entity_id
_entity_poly.type
_entity_poly.pdbx_seq_one_letter_code
_entity_poly.pdbx_strand_id
1 'polypeptide(L)'
;MQVPVKKGHEREILEFIRSQLRFVEIDVSAHCSAKPEAMSRFLEKLREMGAVVPCGVSGGLRYLTAWGPREATKIDAMDKAGELSDAKARAYLLELIEGAEAEGVAVDVPTTKPRTDHERKIWQFISAHRHFTNGDVMAAFPENPLATMGFLRALRAAKVVKFWGREKTSTFYTVHSPKEQRAAAKDLRSSTEGAIWSAIRIKRRFRPLELHQALLPTLPDLSLNEVTRYCRTLTKAGYIKPPKPTKKITRETPFNLVNNTGPLPPQSQRVTVIVDPNEDRISYSPLGQVQ
;
A
#
# COMPACT_ATOMS: atom_id res chain seq x y z
N MET A 1 -31.40 -13.84 2.64
CA MET A 1 -31.28 -15.08 1.81
C MET A 1 -29.99 -15.81 2.20
N GLN A 2 -30.06 -17.07 2.66
CA GLN A 2 -28.86 -17.83 3.04
C GLN A 2 -28.17 -18.38 1.79
N VAL A 3 -26.96 -17.90 1.50
CA VAL A 3 -26.14 -18.40 0.39
C VAL A 3 -25.41 -19.66 0.87
N PRO A 4 -25.55 -20.81 0.19
CA PRO A 4 -24.83 -22.02 0.56
C PRO A 4 -23.33 -21.86 0.30
N VAL A 5 -22.53 -21.87 1.37
CA VAL A 5 -21.07 -21.75 1.34
C VAL A 5 -20.45 -23.14 1.38
N LYS A 6 -19.67 -23.50 0.36
CA LYS A 6 -19.01 -24.81 0.26
C LYS A 6 -17.51 -24.75 0.56
N LYS A 7 -16.89 -23.56 0.45
CA LYS A 7 -15.43 -23.39 0.58
C LYS A 7 -15.07 -22.21 1.47
N GLY A 8 -13.91 -22.27 2.14
CA GLY A 8 -13.43 -21.21 3.04
C GLY A 8 -13.36 -19.83 2.38
N HIS A 9 -12.88 -19.73 1.14
CA HIS A 9 -12.81 -18.47 0.41
C HIS A 9 -14.17 -17.91 -0.02
N GLU A 10 -15.20 -18.76 -0.22
CA GLU A 10 -16.56 -18.28 -0.50
C GLU A 10 -17.14 -17.54 0.72
N ARG A 11 -16.79 -18.00 1.93
CA ARG A 11 -17.12 -17.29 3.18
C ARG A 11 -16.43 -15.93 3.24
N GLU A 12 -15.13 -15.88 2.94
CA GLU A 12 -14.35 -14.63 2.91
C GLU A 12 -14.94 -13.61 1.92
N ILE A 13 -15.39 -14.08 0.75
CA ILE A 13 -16.05 -13.23 -0.25
C ILE A 13 -17.37 -12.70 0.29
N LEU A 14 -18.20 -13.54 0.91
CA LEU A 14 -19.49 -13.13 1.46
C LEU A 14 -19.35 -12.13 2.62
N GLU A 15 -18.42 -12.37 3.53
CA GLU A 15 -18.09 -11.44 4.63
C GLU A 15 -17.63 -10.10 4.05
N PHE A 16 -16.73 -10.13 3.06
CA PHE A 16 -16.27 -8.92 2.40
C PHE A 16 -17.39 -8.13 1.73
N ILE A 17 -18.16 -8.73 0.82
CA ILE A 17 -19.17 -8.00 0.04
C ILE A 17 -20.28 -7.42 0.92
N ARG A 18 -20.61 -8.08 2.04
CA ARG A 18 -21.59 -7.57 3.01
C ARG A 18 -21.02 -6.43 3.86
N SER A 19 -19.71 -6.40 4.07
CA SER A 19 -19.04 -5.27 4.73
C SER A 19 -18.89 -4.03 3.84
N GLN A 20 -19.36 -4.06 2.58
CA GLN A 20 -19.24 -2.95 1.64
C GLN A 20 -20.63 -2.45 1.24
N LEU A 21 -20.79 -1.12 1.12
CA LEU A 21 -21.99 -0.55 0.49
C LEU A 21 -22.03 -0.90 -1.00
N ARG A 22 -20.90 -0.73 -1.68
CA ARG A 22 -20.64 -1.12 -3.05
C ARG A 22 -19.17 -1.52 -3.22
N PHE A 23 -18.90 -2.43 -4.15
CA PHE A 23 -17.58 -2.97 -4.42
C PHE A 23 -17.37 -3.23 -5.91
N VAL A 24 -16.12 -3.35 -6.33
CA VAL A 24 -15.73 -3.84 -7.67
C VAL A 24 -15.03 -5.18 -7.54
N GLU A 25 -15.00 -5.99 -8.60
CA GLU A 25 -14.38 -7.33 -8.57
C GLU A 25 -12.90 -7.27 -8.16
N ILE A 26 -12.20 -6.20 -8.54
CA ILE A 26 -10.79 -6.01 -8.13
C ILE A 26 -10.65 -5.84 -6.60
N ASP A 27 -11.63 -5.25 -5.91
CA ASP A 27 -11.62 -5.11 -4.45
C ASP A 27 -11.74 -6.48 -3.77
N VAL A 28 -12.61 -7.35 -4.31
CA VAL A 28 -12.79 -8.72 -3.83
C VAL A 28 -11.50 -9.51 -4.03
N SER A 29 -10.86 -9.37 -5.19
CA SER A 29 -9.60 -10.05 -5.52
C SER A 29 -8.45 -9.64 -4.58
N ALA A 30 -8.45 -8.40 -4.11
CA ALA A 30 -7.45 -7.90 -3.18
C ALA A 30 -7.69 -8.38 -1.73
N HIS A 31 -8.90 -8.87 -1.42
CA HIS A 31 -9.32 -9.21 -0.08
C HIS A 31 -9.37 -10.72 0.19
N CYS A 32 -9.78 -11.52 -0.80
CA CYS A 32 -9.97 -12.95 -0.67
C CYS A 32 -8.71 -13.75 -1.07
N SER A 33 -8.58 -14.96 -0.51
CA SER A 33 -7.50 -15.90 -0.85
C SER A 33 -7.77 -16.69 -2.14
N ALA A 34 -8.92 -16.47 -2.79
CA ALA A 34 -9.32 -17.21 -3.98
C ALA A 34 -8.49 -16.85 -5.21
N LYS A 35 -8.28 -17.82 -6.10
CA LYS A 35 -7.78 -17.54 -7.45
C LYS A 35 -8.81 -16.68 -8.22
N PRO A 36 -8.37 -15.78 -9.12
CA PRO A 36 -9.27 -14.90 -9.87
C PRO A 36 -10.43 -15.61 -10.56
N GLU A 37 -10.20 -16.80 -11.11
CA GLU A 37 -11.21 -17.58 -11.82
C GLU A 37 -12.26 -18.15 -10.86
N ALA A 38 -11.84 -18.60 -9.68
CA ALA A 38 -12.76 -19.11 -8.65
C ALA A 38 -13.61 -18.00 -8.05
N MET A 39 -13.00 -16.82 -7.81
CA MET A 39 -13.70 -15.62 -7.37
C MET A 39 -14.76 -15.19 -8.39
N SER A 40 -14.37 -15.07 -9.66
CA SER A 40 -15.28 -14.60 -10.73
C SER A 40 -16.49 -15.52 -10.90
N ARG A 41 -16.27 -16.85 -10.92
CA ARG A 41 -17.37 -17.84 -10.97
C ARG A 41 -18.32 -17.74 -9.79
N PHE A 42 -17.79 -17.50 -8.58
CA PHE A 42 -18.64 -17.38 -7.40
C PHE A 42 -19.44 -16.08 -7.41
N LEU A 43 -18.85 -14.96 -7.82
CA LEU A 43 -19.55 -13.69 -7.99
C LEU A 43 -20.64 -13.78 -9.06
N GLU A 44 -20.38 -14.46 -10.18
CA GLU A 44 -21.38 -14.73 -11.22
C GLU A 44 -22.56 -15.52 -10.67
N LYS A 45 -22.29 -16.62 -9.93
CA LYS A 45 -23.33 -17.38 -9.25
C LYS A 45 -24.15 -16.52 -8.27
N LEU A 46 -23.50 -15.64 -7.50
CA LEU A 46 -24.19 -14.71 -6.60
C LEU A 46 -25.11 -13.73 -7.35
N ARG A 47 -24.72 -13.31 -8.56
CA ARG A 47 -25.53 -12.47 -9.42
C ARG A 47 -26.74 -13.22 -9.99
N GLU A 48 -26.56 -14.45 -10.43
CA GLU A 48 -27.67 -15.31 -10.89
C GLU A 48 -28.70 -15.55 -9.79
N MET A 49 -28.25 -15.72 -8.54
CA MET A 49 -29.12 -15.86 -7.37
C MET A 49 -29.73 -14.53 -6.89
N GLY A 50 -29.39 -13.40 -7.52
CA GLY A 50 -29.84 -12.06 -7.09
C GLY A 50 -29.26 -11.60 -5.75
N ALA A 51 -28.29 -12.31 -5.19
CA ALA A 51 -27.61 -11.95 -3.94
C ALA A 51 -26.63 -10.79 -4.13
N VAL A 52 -26.18 -10.55 -5.36
CA VAL A 52 -25.37 -9.39 -5.74
C VAL A 52 -25.95 -8.78 -7.00
N VAL A 53 -26.09 -7.45 -7.02
CA VAL A 53 -26.68 -6.71 -8.14
C VAL A 53 -25.82 -5.52 -8.54
N PRO A 54 -25.85 -5.11 -9.82
CA PRO A 54 -25.15 -3.90 -10.27
C PRO A 54 -25.76 -2.65 -9.66
N CYS A 55 -24.91 -1.71 -9.23
CA CYS A 55 -25.31 -0.47 -8.54
C CYS A 55 -24.61 0.79 -9.08
N GLY A 56 -24.26 0.77 -10.37
CA GLY A 56 -23.75 1.93 -11.10
C GLY A 56 -22.41 1.70 -11.79
N VAL A 57 -22.02 2.69 -12.59
CA VAL A 57 -20.73 2.76 -13.29
C VAL A 57 -20.09 4.11 -13.02
N SER A 58 -18.89 4.10 -12.46
CA SER A 58 -18.16 5.33 -12.12
C SER A 58 -16.68 5.15 -12.41
N GLY A 59 -16.07 6.14 -13.08
CA GLY A 59 -14.67 6.05 -13.51
C GLY A 59 -14.35 4.87 -14.42
N GLY A 60 -15.32 4.36 -15.17
CA GLY A 60 -15.18 3.17 -16.03
C GLY A 60 -15.25 1.83 -15.29
N LEU A 61 -15.43 1.83 -13.96
CA LEU A 61 -15.58 0.64 -13.15
C LEU A 61 -17.06 0.32 -12.89
N ARG A 62 -17.41 -0.97 -12.94
CA ARG A 62 -18.77 -1.47 -12.68
C ARG A 62 -18.91 -1.85 -11.22
N TYR A 63 -19.75 -1.14 -10.49
CA TYR A 63 -19.97 -1.39 -9.07
C TYR A 63 -21.11 -2.39 -8.85
N LEU A 64 -20.91 -3.24 -7.85
CA LEU A 64 -21.85 -4.25 -7.39
C LEU A 64 -22.20 -4.00 -5.92
N THR A 65 -23.39 -4.42 -5.49
CA THR A 65 -23.81 -4.38 -4.08
C THR A 65 -24.52 -5.67 -3.68
N ALA A 66 -24.35 -6.05 -2.41
CA ALA A 66 -25.03 -7.19 -1.79
C ALA A 66 -26.31 -6.77 -1.02
N TRP A 67 -26.64 -5.48 -1.01
CA TRP A 67 -27.77 -4.89 -0.26
C TRP A 67 -29.10 -4.92 -1.04
N GLY A 68 -29.13 -5.60 -2.18
CA GLY A 68 -30.32 -5.83 -2.99
C GLY A 68 -30.67 -4.71 -3.98
N PRO A 69 -31.69 -4.93 -4.83
CA PRO A 69 -32.00 -4.05 -5.97
C PRO A 69 -32.48 -2.64 -5.59
N ARG A 70 -33.22 -2.53 -4.48
CA ARG A 70 -33.72 -1.24 -3.98
C ARG A 70 -32.55 -0.33 -3.58
N GLU A 71 -31.61 -0.89 -2.82
CA GLU A 71 -30.42 -0.17 -2.37
C GLU A 71 -29.46 0.12 -3.52
N ALA A 72 -29.33 -0.80 -4.48
CA ALA A 72 -28.57 -0.56 -5.70
C ALA A 72 -29.02 0.70 -6.45
N THR A 73 -30.34 0.92 -6.53
CA THR A 73 -30.92 2.10 -7.21
C THR A 73 -30.60 3.39 -6.44
N LYS A 74 -30.71 3.38 -5.11
CA LYS A 74 -30.37 4.53 -4.28
C LYS A 74 -28.89 4.87 -4.34
N ILE A 75 -28.02 3.85 -4.25
CA ILE A 75 -26.56 4.00 -4.35
C ILE A 75 -26.16 4.65 -5.69
N ASP A 76 -26.73 4.17 -6.80
CA ASP A 76 -26.47 4.74 -8.14
C ASP A 76 -26.97 6.20 -8.25
N ALA A 77 -28.14 6.50 -7.67
CA ALA A 77 -28.66 7.86 -7.63
C ALA A 77 -27.76 8.82 -6.81
N MET A 78 -27.32 8.39 -5.62
CA MET A 78 -26.40 9.17 -4.77
C MET A 78 -25.06 9.41 -5.45
N ASP A 79 -24.54 8.43 -6.19
CA ASP A 79 -23.27 8.57 -6.93
C ASP A 79 -23.40 9.55 -8.10
N LYS A 80 -24.49 9.46 -8.88
CA LYS A 80 -24.78 10.40 -9.97
C LYS A 80 -24.99 11.83 -9.49
N ALA A 81 -25.55 12.00 -8.29
CA ALA A 81 -25.69 13.30 -7.64
C ALA A 81 -24.35 13.86 -7.09
N GLY A 82 -23.26 13.07 -7.13
CA GLY A 82 -21.96 13.46 -6.57
C GLY A 82 -21.94 13.46 -5.03
N GLU A 83 -22.94 12.86 -4.40
CA GLU A 83 -23.11 12.87 -2.95
C GLU A 83 -22.43 11.69 -2.25
N LEU A 84 -22.04 10.66 -2.99
CA LEU A 84 -21.52 9.43 -2.42
C LEU A 84 -20.01 9.52 -2.07
N SER A 85 -19.68 10.33 -1.06
CA SER A 85 -18.34 10.37 -0.48
C SER A 85 -18.05 9.11 0.36
N ASP A 86 -16.78 8.79 0.60
CA ASP A 86 -16.39 7.65 1.46
C ASP A 86 -17.06 7.72 2.85
N ALA A 87 -17.22 8.92 3.40
CA ALA A 87 -17.86 9.14 4.70
C ALA A 87 -19.38 8.91 4.65
N LYS A 88 -20.07 9.46 3.63
CA LYS A 88 -21.51 9.26 3.44
C LYS A 88 -21.82 7.79 3.11
N ALA A 89 -21.03 7.15 2.27
CA ALA A 89 -21.17 5.73 1.95
C ALA A 89 -21.00 4.84 3.19
N ARG A 90 -20.05 5.19 4.07
CA ARG A 90 -19.85 4.47 5.33
C ARG A 90 -20.99 4.68 6.32
N ALA A 91 -21.49 5.91 6.46
CA ALA A 91 -22.64 6.19 7.31
C ALA A 91 -23.87 5.41 6.84
N TYR A 92 -24.15 5.43 5.55
CA TYR A 92 -25.28 4.71 4.97
C TYR A 92 -25.15 3.19 5.10
N LEU A 93 -23.94 2.66 4.95
CA LEU A 93 -23.67 1.24 5.22
C LEU A 93 -23.99 0.85 6.67
N LEU A 94 -23.62 1.69 7.64
CA LEU A 94 -23.90 1.42 9.05
C LEU A 94 -25.41 1.39 9.33
N GLU A 95 -26.18 2.33 8.76
CA GLU A 95 -27.64 2.33 8.86
C GLU A 95 -28.26 1.04 8.27
N LEU A 96 -27.77 0.58 7.12
CA LEU A 96 -28.22 -0.68 6.51
C LEU A 96 -27.87 -1.90 7.36
N ILE A 97 -26.71 -1.90 8.00
CA ILE A 97 -26.26 -2.98 8.88
C ILE A 97 -27.11 -3.02 10.16
N GLU A 98 -27.36 -1.88 10.79
CA GLU A 98 -28.26 -1.78 11.95
C GLU A 98 -29.67 -2.30 11.61
N GLY A 99 -30.20 -1.94 10.42
CA GLY A 99 -31.47 -2.49 9.92
C GLY A 99 -31.44 -4.00 9.71
N ALA A 100 -30.35 -4.54 9.16
CA ALA A 100 -30.19 -5.98 8.94
C ALA A 100 -29.99 -6.79 10.23
N GLU A 101 -29.33 -6.21 11.24
CA GLU A 101 -29.18 -6.81 12.58
C GLU A 101 -30.54 -6.93 13.28
N ALA A 102 -31.43 -5.94 13.14
CA ALA A 102 -32.80 -5.99 13.64
C ALA A 102 -33.63 -7.12 12.97
N GLU A 103 -33.28 -7.52 11.76
CA GLU A 103 -33.86 -8.66 11.02
C GLU A 103 -33.12 -10.00 11.28
N GLY A 104 -32.15 -10.03 12.21
CA GLY A 104 -31.41 -11.23 12.60
C GLY A 104 -30.25 -11.61 11.68
N VAL A 105 -29.82 -10.72 10.79
CA VAL A 105 -28.64 -10.92 9.92
C VAL A 105 -27.44 -10.20 10.55
N ALA A 106 -26.60 -10.94 11.28
CA ALA A 106 -25.34 -10.40 11.79
C ALA A 106 -24.37 -10.12 10.64
N VAL A 107 -24.04 -8.84 10.41
CA VAL A 107 -23.00 -8.41 9.47
C VAL A 107 -21.85 -7.83 10.29
N ASP A 108 -20.75 -8.56 10.37
CA ASP A 108 -19.56 -8.06 11.07
C ASP A 108 -18.98 -6.87 10.29
N VAL A 109 -19.17 -5.66 10.81
CA VAL A 109 -18.56 -4.46 10.26
C VAL A 109 -17.12 -4.41 10.75
N PRO A 110 -16.12 -4.45 9.85
CA PRO A 110 -14.74 -4.40 10.27
C PRO A 110 -14.47 -3.07 10.94
N THR A 111 -14.24 -3.09 12.25
CA THR A 111 -13.98 -1.86 13.00
C THR A 111 -12.58 -1.34 12.71
N THR A 112 -12.51 -0.05 12.42
CA THR A 112 -11.28 0.67 12.10
C THR A 112 -10.37 0.92 13.30
N LYS A 113 -10.82 0.61 14.52
CA LYS A 113 -10.06 0.83 15.75
C LYS A 113 -9.49 -0.49 16.25
N PRO A 114 -8.17 -0.56 16.54
CA PRO A 114 -7.57 -1.75 17.14
C PRO A 114 -8.16 -1.97 18.54
N ARG A 115 -8.70 -3.16 18.78
CA ARG A 115 -9.35 -3.57 20.03
C ARG A 115 -8.36 -4.26 20.96
N THR A 116 -7.50 -5.11 20.39
CA THR A 116 -6.50 -5.87 21.17
C THR A 116 -5.15 -5.16 21.22
N ASP A 117 -4.29 -5.52 22.18
CA ASP A 117 -2.90 -5.04 22.22
C ASP A 117 -2.12 -5.43 20.95
N HIS A 118 -2.40 -6.62 20.42
CA HIS A 118 -1.80 -7.12 19.18
C HIS A 118 -2.17 -6.25 17.97
N GLU A 119 -3.46 -5.94 17.82
CA GLU A 119 -3.95 -5.03 16.77
C GLU A 119 -3.39 -3.62 16.93
N ARG A 120 -3.22 -3.12 18.16
CA ARG A 120 -2.62 -1.81 18.42
C ARG A 120 -1.17 -1.76 17.95
N LYS A 121 -0.39 -2.82 18.20
CA LYS A 121 1.00 -2.93 17.70
C LYS A 121 1.05 -3.01 16.18
N ILE A 122 0.16 -3.79 15.55
CA ILE A 122 0.06 -3.84 14.08
C ILE A 122 -0.29 -2.47 13.51
N TRP A 123 -1.28 -1.79 14.10
CA TRP A 123 -1.72 -0.46 13.67
C TRP A 123 -0.57 0.56 13.74
N GLN A 124 0.18 0.56 14.85
CA GLN A 124 1.36 1.40 15.01
C GLN A 124 2.42 1.10 13.95
N PHE A 125 2.68 -0.18 13.67
CA PHE A 125 3.62 -0.61 12.65
C PHE A 125 3.20 -0.12 11.26
N ILE A 126 1.99 -0.42 10.79
CA ILE A 126 1.56 -0.05 9.43
C ILE A 126 1.39 1.46 9.24
N SER A 127 1.07 2.19 10.31
CA SER A 127 0.98 3.66 10.28
C SER A 127 2.34 4.33 10.20
N ALA A 128 3.37 3.72 10.80
CA ALA A 128 4.74 4.21 10.72
C ALA A 128 5.37 3.97 9.33
N HIS A 129 4.89 2.97 8.58
CA HIS A 129 5.40 2.64 7.25
C HIS A 129 4.62 3.37 6.16
N ARG A 130 5.32 3.95 5.19
CA ARG A 130 4.69 4.65 4.05
C ARG A 130 3.91 3.69 3.15
N HIS A 131 4.47 2.51 2.94
CA HIS A 131 3.88 1.36 2.27
C HIS A 131 4.41 0.10 2.94
N PHE A 132 3.62 -0.98 2.90
CA PHE A 132 3.97 -2.26 3.49
C PHE A 132 3.37 -3.40 2.69
N THR A 133 3.95 -4.59 2.77
CA THR A 133 3.39 -5.83 2.24
C THR A 133 2.74 -6.64 3.35
N ASN A 134 1.88 -7.61 3.00
CA ASN A 134 1.43 -8.60 3.98
C ASN A 134 2.64 -9.37 4.57
N GLY A 135 3.67 -9.64 3.77
CA GLY A 135 4.90 -10.31 4.22
C GLY A 135 5.62 -9.52 5.32
N ASP A 136 5.74 -8.20 5.16
CA ASP A 136 6.42 -7.33 6.12
C ASP A 136 5.73 -7.39 7.50
N VAL A 137 4.40 -7.33 7.51
CA VAL A 137 3.60 -7.40 8.75
C VAL A 137 3.68 -8.79 9.37
N MET A 138 3.62 -9.84 8.55
CA MET A 138 3.71 -11.22 9.04
C MET A 138 5.09 -11.56 9.59
N ALA A 139 6.15 -10.99 9.02
CA ALA A 139 7.51 -11.09 9.56
C ALA A 139 7.64 -10.34 10.88
N ALA A 140 7.06 -9.14 10.99
CA ALA A 140 7.09 -8.34 12.22
C ALA A 140 6.25 -8.94 13.37
N PHE A 141 5.20 -9.70 13.05
CA PHE A 141 4.26 -10.28 14.02
C PHE A 141 4.03 -11.79 13.78
N PRO A 142 5.06 -12.65 13.93
CA PRO A 142 4.99 -14.06 13.59
C PRO A 142 4.16 -14.88 14.58
N GLU A 143 3.95 -14.40 15.80
CA GLU A 143 3.33 -15.15 16.90
C GLU A 143 1.85 -15.46 16.67
N ASN A 144 1.13 -14.63 15.90
CA ASN A 144 -0.30 -14.83 15.65
C ASN A 144 -0.67 -14.53 14.19
N PRO A 145 -0.35 -15.44 13.26
CA PRO A 145 -0.50 -15.21 11.82
C PRO A 145 -1.96 -15.07 11.41
N LEU A 146 -2.86 -15.86 12.01
CA LEU A 146 -4.29 -15.83 11.71
C LEU A 146 -4.93 -14.52 12.19
N ALA A 147 -4.66 -14.09 13.43
CA ALA A 147 -5.19 -12.83 13.94
C ALA A 147 -4.64 -11.62 13.16
N THR A 148 -3.35 -11.65 12.81
CA THR A 148 -2.71 -10.59 12.01
C THR A 148 -3.37 -10.46 10.64
N MET A 149 -3.55 -11.57 9.92
CA MET A 149 -4.21 -11.55 8.62
C MET A 149 -5.69 -11.18 8.72
N GLY A 150 -6.38 -11.65 9.76
CA GLY A 150 -7.77 -11.27 10.05
C GLY A 150 -7.91 -9.76 10.26
N PHE A 151 -7.03 -9.15 11.05
CA PHE A 151 -7.04 -7.71 11.29
C PHE A 151 -6.70 -6.90 10.04
N LEU A 152 -5.66 -7.30 9.28
CA LEU A 152 -5.35 -6.64 8.00
C LEU A 152 -6.50 -6.76 6.99
N ARG A 153 -7.17 -7.91 6.97
CA ARG A 153 -8.37 -8.14 6.16
C ARG A 153 -9.49 -7.19 6.59
N ALA A 154 -9.75 -7.08 7.89
CA ALA A 154 -10.72 -6.13 8.43
C ALA A 154 -10.40 -4.68 8.02
N LEU A 155 -9.14 -4.24 8.17
CA LEU A 155 -8.72 -2.89 7.77
C LEU A 155 -8.87 -2.62 6.27
N ARG A 156 -8.69 -3.63 5.41
CA ARG A 156 -8.95 -3.53 3.96
C ARG A 156 -10.43 -3.42 3.66
N ALA A 157 -11.27 -4.25 4.29
CA ALA A 157 -12.72 -4.11 4.18
C ALA A 157 -13.19 -2.73 4.66
N ALA A 158 -12.61 -2.20 5.75
CA ALA A 158 -12.94 -0.86 6.21
C ALA A 158 -12.37 0.28 5.32
N LYS A 159 -11.72 -0.03 4.20
CA LYS A 159 -11.04 0.91 3.27
C LYS A 159 -9.99 1.82 3.93
N VAL A 160 -9.50 1.42 5.11
CA VAL A 160 -8.41 2.10 5.81
C VAL A 160 -7.08 1.72 5.19
N VAL A 161 -6.87 0.44 4.94
CA VAL A 161 -5.73 -0.07 4.18
C VAL A 161 -6.10 -0.11 2.71
N LYS A 162 -5.38 0.64 1.89
CA LYS A 162 -5.61 0.77 0.44
C LYS A 162 -4.47 0.12 -0.34
N PHE A 163 -4.79 -0.44 -1.51
CA PHE A 163 -3.78 -0.90 -2.46
C PHE A 163 -2.94 0.30 -2.94
N TRP A 164 -1.62 0.15 -2.91
CA TRP A 164 -0.67 1.16 -3.36
C TRP A 164 -0.05 0.80 -4.70
N GLY A 165 0.36 -0.46 -4.86
CA GLY A 165 1.05 -0.92 -6.06
C GLY A 165 1.47 -2.38 -5.97
N ARG A 166 2.04 -2.89 -7.06
CA ARG A 166 2.59 -4.24 -7.14
C ARG A 166 3.98 -4.18 -7.73
N GLU A 167 4.92 -4.87 -7.10
CA GLU A 167 6.27 -5.08 -7.65
C GLU A 167 6.53 -6.58 -7.71
N LYS A 168 6.75 -7.10 -8.93
CA LYS A 168 6.90 -8.55 -9.19
C LYS A 168 5.72 -9.34 -8.57
N THR A 169 5.99 -10.11 -7.53
CA THR A 169 5.03 -10.95 -6.81
C THR A 169 4.44 -10.26 -5.57
N SER A 170 5.04 -9.17 -5.10
CA SER A 170 4.65 -8.49 -3.86
C SER A 170 3.62 -7.40 -4.12
N THR A 171 2.56 -7.41 -3.29
CA THR A 171 1.51 -6.39 -3.29
C THR A 171 1.75 -5.45 -2.12
N PHE A 172 1.81 -4.16 -2.42
CA PHE A 172 2.04 -3.10 -1.45
C PHE A 172 0.73 -2.39 -1.12
N TYR A 173 0.59 -2.08 0.16
CA TYR A 173 -0.56 -1.40 0.74
C TYR A 173 -0.10 -0.16 1.50
N THR A 174 -1.04 0.73 1.77
CA THR A 174 -0.81 1.94 2.55
C THR A 174 -2.05 2.32 3.34
N VAL A 175 -1.86 2.90 4.54
CA VAL A 175 -2.93 3.53 5.33
C VAL A 175 -2.99 5.05 5.11
N HIS A 176 -2.01 5.61 4.40
CA HIS A 176 -1.88 7.05 4.20
C HIS A 176 -2.81 7.52 3.08
N SER A 177 -3.49 8.63 3.32
CA SER A 177 -4.35 9.27 2.32
C SER A 177 -3.54 9.77 1.12
N PRO A 178 -4.15 9.93 -0.07
CA PRO A 178 -3.48 10.52 -1.23
C PRO A 178 -2.90 11.91 -0.94
N LYS A 179 -3.52 12.68 -0.04
CA LYS A 179 -3.04 14.00 0.38
C LYS A 179 -1.74 13.89 1.18
N GLU A 180 -1.69 13.01 2.17
CA GLU A 180 -0.49 12.75 2.98
C GLU A 180 0.64 12.19 2.11
N GLN A 181 0.32 11.29 1.19
CA GLN A 181 1.30 10.75 0.24
C GLN A 181 1.89 11.86 -0.65
N ARG A 182 1.07 12.77 -1.18
CA ARG A 182 1.54 13.92 -1.98
C ARG A 182 2.39 14.88 -1.14
N ALA A 183 1.97 15.18 0.09
CA ALA A 183 2.71 16.03 1.01
C ALA A 183 4.10 15.45 1.28
N ALA A 184 4.19 14.20 1.71
CA ALA A 184 5.48 13.59 1.99
C ALA A 184 6.32 13.35 0.71
N ALA A 185 5.70 13.18 -0.48
CA ALA A 185 6.45 13.18 -1.74
C ALA A 185 7.01 14.57 -2.10
N LYS A 186 6.33 15.66 -1.68
CA LYS A 186 6.84 17.02 -1.78
C LYS A 186 8.00 17.23 -0.81
N ASP A 187 7.85 16.80 0.43
CA ASP A 187 8.89 16.94 1.47
C ASP A 187 10.17 16.20 1.08
N LEU A 188 10.05 14.98 0.53
CA LEU A 188 11.20 14.24 0.00
C LEU A 188 11.91 14.96 -1.14
N ARG A 189 11.18 15.61 -2.04
CA ARG A 189 11.77 16.41 -3.13
C ARG A 189 12.47 17.66 -2.62
N SER A 190 11.92 18.27 -1.57
CA SER A 190 12.49 19.45 -0.92
C SER A 190 13.65 19.12 0.02
N SER A 191 13.84 17.86 0.39
CA SER A 191 14.98 17.43 1.20
C SER A 191 16.32 17.65 0.48
N THR A 192 17.41 17.72 1.25
CA THR A 192 18.77 17.81 0.71
C THR A 192 19.08 16.72 -0.33
N GLU A 193 18.75 15.46 -0.02
CA GLU A 193 18.91 14.34 -0.95
C GLU A 193 18.04 14.50 -2.20
N GLY A 194 16.81 15.01 -2.03
CA GLY A 194 15.89 15.33 -3.13
C GLY A 194 16.42 16.39 -4.09
N ALA A 195 17.02 17.45 -3.55
CA ALA A 195 17.66 18.49 -4.34
C ALA A 195 18.88 17.96 -5.10
N ILE A 196 19.75 17.18 -4.43
CA ILE A 196 20.90 16.54 -5.07
C ILE A 196 20.45 15.58 -6.18
N TRP A 197 19.46 14.73 -5.91
CA TRP A 197 18.92 13.80 -6.90
C TRP A 197 18.32 14.52 -8.11
N SER A 198 17.58 15.60 -7.87
CA SER A 198 17.03 16.43 -8.94
C SER A 198 18.13 17.03 -9.81
N ALA A 199 19.19 17.57 -9.21
CA ALA A 199 20.34 18.09 -9.94
C ALA A 199 21.08 17.00 -10.75
N ILE A 200 21.23 15.80 -10.18
CA ILE A 200 21.80 14.62 -10.87
C ILE A 200 20.98 14.28 -12.12
N ARG A 201 19.65 14.25 -12.01
CA ARG A 201 18.76 13.91 -13.12
C ARG A 201 18.82 14.93 -14.25
N ILE A 202 19.01 16.20 -13.92
CA ILE A 202 19.17 17.28 -14.90
C ILE A 202 20.53 17.18 -15.60
N LYS A 203 21.63 17.11 -14.83
CA LYS A 203 22.98 17.12 -15.40
C LYS A 203 23.34 15.82 -16.12
N ARG A 204 22.86 14.66 -15.63
CA ARG A 204 23.15 13.28 -16.10
C ARG A 204 24.61 12.84 -16.05
N ARG A 205 25.56 13.73 -16.34
CA ARG A 205 27.00 13.59 -16.16
C ARG A 205 27.47 14.72 -15.24
N PHE A 206 28.18 14.39 -14.17
CA PHE A 206 28.50 15.37 -13.15
C PHE A 206 29.70 14.94 -12.32
N ARG A 207 30.27 15.90 -11.59
CA ARG A 207 31.13 15.66 -10.42
C ARG A 207 30.43 16.11 -9.14
N PRO A 208 30.71 15.51 -7.97
CA PRO A 208 30.15 15.97 -6.70
C PRO A 208 30.39 17.45 -6.43
N LEU A 209 31.57 17.99 -6.79
CA LEU A 209 31.86 19.42 -6.66
C LEU A 209 30.93 20.30 -7.50
N GLU A 210 30.65 19.90 -8.75
CA GLU A 210 29.77 20.63 -9.65
C GLU A 210 28.32 20.62 -9.18
N LEU A 211 27.86 19.51 -8.57
CA LEU A 211 26.55 19.43 -7.95
C LEU A 211 26.45 20.36 -6.76
N HIS A 212 27.45 20.34 -5.88
CA HIS A 212 27.52 21.19 -4.71
C HIS A 212 27.44 22.68 -5.11
N GLN A 213 28.30 23.11 -6.04
CA GLN A 213 28.31 24.48 -6.54
C GLN A 213 26.99 24.90 -7.19
N ALA A 214 26.33 24.00 -7.93
CA ALA A 214 25.04 24.28 -8.55
C ALA A 214 23.89 24.42 -7.53
N LEU A 215 24.01 23.77 -6.37
CA LEU A 215 22.98 23.75 -5.33
C LEU A 215 23.16 24.83 -4.27
N LEU A 216 24.37 25.37 -4.09
CA LEU A 216 24.67 26.43 -3.10
C LEU A 216 23.69 27.62 -3.13
N PRO A 217 23.25 28.16 -4.29
CA PRO A 217 22.31 29.27 -4.30
C PRO A 217 20.93 28.94 -3.69
N THR A 218 20.54 27.66 -3.71
CA THR A 218 19.23 27.20 -3.18
C THR A 218 19.36 26.58 -1.80
N LEU A 219 20.51 26.00 -1.48
CA LEU A 219 20.83 25.31 -0.23
C LEU A 219 22.20 25.80 0.28
N PRO A 220 22.26 26.98 0.94
CA PRO A 220 23.53 27.57 1.37
C PRO A 220 24.26 26.73 2.43
N ASP A 221 23.51 26.00 3.26
CA ASP A 221 24.06 25.16 4.33
C ASP A 221 24.54 23.78 3.85
N LEU A 222 24.37 23.46 2.56
CA LEU A 222 24.76 22.18 2.00
C LEU A 222 26.28 22.03 2.00
N SER A 223 26.80 21.00 2.66
CA SER A 223 28.22 20.68 2.63
C SER A 223 28.60 19.79 1.45
N LEU A 224 29.82 19.96 0.92
CA LEU A 224 30.35 19.08 -0.12
C LEU A 224 30.48 17.61 0.36
N ASN A 225 30.69 17.42 1.65
CA ASN A 225 30.78 16.08 2.25
C ASN A 225 29.44 15.34 2.19
N GLU A 226 28.31 16.02 2.42
CA GLU A 226 26.97 15.42 2.27
C GLU A 226 26.70 15.00 0.83
N VAL A 227 27.01 15.85 -0.15
CA VAL A 227 26.88 15.52 -1.57
C VAL A 227 27.73 14.30 -1.93
N THR A 228 28.99 14.28 -1.49
CA THR A 228 29.91 13.17 -1.76
C THR A 228 29.44 11.88 -1.08
N ARG A 229 28.93 11.96 0.16
CA ARG A 229 28.37 10.83 0.90
C ARG A 229 27.16 10.24 0.17
N TYR A 230 26.24 11.10 -0.29
CA TYR A 230 25.07 10.64 -1.01
C TYR A 230 25.44 9.99 -2.35
N CYS A 231 26.41 10.55 -3.09
CA CYS A 231 26.94 9.91 -4.30
C CYS A 231 27.53 8.52 -4.04
N ARG A 232 28.20 8.29 -2.89
CA ARG A 232 28.69 6.95 -2.51
C ARG A 232 27.53 5.97 -2.30
N THR A 233 26.49 6.40 -1.59
CA THR A 233 25.27 5.59 -1.40
C THR A 233 24.63 5.22 -2.73
N LEU A 234 24.44 6.20 -3.62
CA LEU A 234 23.85 5.99 -4.95
C LEU A 234 24.72 5.10 -5.85
N THR A 235 26.04 5.19 -5.73
CA THR A 235 26.97 4.32 -6.49
C THR A 235 26.86 2.87 -6.01
N LYS A 236 26.84 2.65 -4.69
CA LYS A 236 26.66 1.31 -4.11
C LYS A 236 25.33 0.68 -4.51
N ALA A 237 24.27 1.48 -4.60
CA ALA A 237 22.95 1.04 -5.01
C ALA A 237 22.75 0.97 -6.55
N GLY A 238 23.78 1.30 -7.35
CA GLY A 238 23.73 1.15 -8.81
C GLY A 238 22.97 2.26 -9.56
N TYR A 239 22.63 3.37 -8.90
CA TYR A 239 21.95 4.49 -9.56
C TYR A 239 22.90 5.31 -10.44
N ILE A 240 24.13 5.49 -9.98
CA ILE A 240 25.17 6.24 -10.69
C ILE A 240 26.44 5.39 -10.80
N LYS A 241 27.23 5.62 -11.84
CA LYS A 241 28.47 4.86 -12.06
C LYS A 241 29.58 5.77 -12.59
N PRO A 242 30.83 5.64 -12.10
CA PRO A 242 31.95 6.35 -12.68
C PRO A 242 32.30 5.75 -14.06
N PRO A 243 32.76 6.56 -15.04
CA PRO A 243 33.16 6.07 -16.36
C PRO A 243 34.26 5.00 -16.31
N LYS A 244 35.19 5.12 -15.36
CA LYS A 244 36.24 4.13 -15.07
C LYS A 244 36.07 3.63 -13.62
N PRO A 245 36.24 2.33 -13.35
CA PRO A 245 36.23 1.81 -12.00
C PRO A 245 37.25 2.55 -11.12
N THR A 246 36.79 3.12 -10.02
CA THR A 246 37.62 3.88 -9.08
C THR A 246 37.46 3.30 -7.68
N LYS A 247 38.60 3.03 -7.01
CA LYS A 247 38.61 2.49 -5.63
C LYS A 247 38.11 3.50 -4.60
N LYS A 248 38.29 4.80 -4.84
CA LYS A 248 37.94 5.87 -3.90
C LYS A 248 37.14 6.96 -4.59
N ILE A 249 35.93 7.21 -4.07
CA ILE A 249 35.07 8.31 -4.52
C ILE A 249 35.48 9.61 -3.80
N THR A 250 35.89 10.59 -4.60
CA THR A 250 36.33 11.94 -4.20
C THR A 250 35.42 13.01 -4.80
N ARG A 251 35.61 14.28 -4.40
CA ARG A 251 34.83 15.42 -4.92
C ARG A 251 34.95 15.65 -6.44
N GLU A 252 36.04 15.18 -7.04
CA GLU A 252 36.34 15.32 -8.47
C GLU A 252 35.93 14.09 -9.29
N THR A 253 35.42 13.03 -8.64
CA THR A 253 35.11 11.78 -9.35
C THR A 253 33.96 12.02 -10.33
N PRO A 254 34.15 11.81 -11.64
CA PRO A 254 33.07 11.94 -12.60
C PRO A 254 32.10 10.76 -12.48
N PHE A 255 30.81 11.05 -12.58
CA PHE A 255 29.73 10.07 -12.56
C PHE A 255 28.78 10.27 -13.74
N ASN A 256 28.20 9.17 -14.19
CA ASN A 256 27.05 9.13 -15.07
C ASN A 256 25.85 8.56 -14.30
N LEU A 257 24.67 9.14 -14.52
CA LEU A 257 23.40 8.55 -14.11
C LEU A 257 23.11 7.34 -14.99
N VAL A 258 22.92 6.17 -14.36
CA VAL A 258 22.69 4.89 -15.05
C VAL A 258 21.25 4.41 -14.85
N ASN A 259 20.70 4.58 -13.65
CA ASN A 259 19.32 4.18 -13.34
C ASN A 259 18.52 5.40 -12.85
N ASN A 260 17.50 5.79 -13.62
CA ASN A 260 16.61 6.91 -13.29
C ASN A 260 15.23 6.37 -12.92
N THR A 261 15.01 6.12 -11.64
CA THR A 261 13.76 5.55 -11.09
C THR A 261 12.67 6.58 -10.83
N GLY A 262 12.86 7.83 -11.26
CA GLY A 262 11.83 8.88 -11.17
C GLY A 262 12.24 10.09 -10.31
N PRO A 263 11.27 10.96 -9.98
CA PRO A 263 11.54 12.26 -9.36
C PRO A 263 11.83 12.21 -7.85
N LEU A 264 11.51 11.10 -7.18
CA LEU A 264 11.81 10.94 -5.75
C LEU A 264 13.26 10.44 -5.57
N PRO A 265 14.00 10.98 -4.59
CA PRO A 265 15.36 10.52 -4.32
C PRO A 265 15.38 9.08 -3.80
N PRO A 266 16.29 8.22 -4.28
CA PRO A 266 16.57 6.96 -3.62
C PRO A 266 17.05 7.20 -2.18
N GLN A 267 16.47 6.47 -1.22
CA GLN A 267 16.79 6.65 0.20
C GLN A 267 17.49 5.41 0.76
N SER A 268 18.50 5.61 1.61
CA SER A 268 19.07 4.51 2.38
C SER A 268 18.24 4.26 3.64
N GLN A 269 17.67 3.06 3.75
CA GLN A 269 17.04 2.59 4.99
C GLN A 269 17.94 1.58 5.69
N ARG A 270 18.11 1.74 7.00
CA ARG A 270 18.77 0.73 7.85
C ARG A 270 17.70 -0.20 8.38
N VAL A 271 17.93 -1.49 8.22
CA VAL A 271 17.02 -2.52 8.68
C VAL A 271 17.74 -3.38 9.72
N THR A 272 17.08 -3.66 10.84
CA THR A 272 17.61 -4.56 11.87
C THR A 272 17.56 -5.99 11.37
N VAL A 273 18.71 -6.64 11.35
CA VAL A 273 18.85 -8.05 10.98
C VAL A 273 19.37 -8.80 12.20
N ILE A 274 18.70 -9.87 12.61
CA ILE A 274 19.21 -10.78 13.65
C ILE A 274 19.92 -11.92 12.92
N VAL A 275 21.17 -12.15 13.28
CA VAL A 275 22.01 -13.22 12.74
C VAL A 275 22.27 -14.19 13.90
N ASP A 276 21.93 -15.46 13.70
CA ASP A 276 22.34 -16.52 14.62
C ASP A 276 23.75 -16.99 14.22
N PRO A 277 24.77 -16.71 15.04
CA PRO A 277 26.14 -17.10 14.72
C PRO A 277 26.38 -18.62 14.82
N ASN A 278 25.49 -19.39 15.42
CA ASN A 278 25.65 -20.85 15.54
C ASN A 278 25.21 -21.58 14.26
N GLU A 279 24.21 -21.04 13.57
CA GLU A 279 23.70 -21.59 12.30
C GLU A 279 24.29 -20.88 11.07
N ASP A 280 25.14 -19.87 11.28
CA ASP A 280 25.66 -18.96 10.26
C ASP A 280 24.54 -18.41 9.35
N ARG A 281 23.38 -18.17 9.95
CA ARG A 281 22.12 -17.87 9.25
C ARG A 281 21.47 -16.60 9.79
N ILE A 282 20.92 -15.81 8.89
CA ILE A 282 20.01 -14.70 9.23
C ILE A 282 18.71 -15.29 9.80
N SER A 283 18.50 -15.16 11.11
CA SER A 283 17.30 -15.62 11.82
C SER A 283 16.12 -14.66 11.64
N TYR A 284 16.39 -13.37 11.40
CA TYR A 284 15.35 -12.37 11.12
C TYR A 284 15.84 -11.27 10.16
N SER A 285 15.10 -11.06 9.05
CA SER A 285 15.22 -9.90 8.18
C SER A 285 13.81 -9.45 7.75
N PRO A 286 13.40 -8.19 8.01
CA PRO A 286 12.13 -7.62 7.55
C PRO A 286 11.93 -7.61 6.04
N LEU A 287 12.99 -7.77 5.24
CA LEU A 287 12.96 -7.66 3.77
C LEU A 287 12.99 -9.03 3.06
N GLY A 288 12.78 -10.13 3.81
CA GLY A 288 12.96 -11.49 3.30
C GLY A 288 14.44 -11.87 3.19
N GLN A 289 14.72 -13.18 3.13
CA GLN A 289 16.07 -13.66 2.87
C GLN A 289 16.47 -13.27 1.45
N VAL A 290 17.48 -12.41 1.30
CA VAL A 290 18.16 -12.20 0.02
C VAL A 290 19.10 -13.39 -0.13
N GLN A 291 18.78 -14.30 -1.05
CA GLN A 291 19.69 -15.37 -1.49
C GLN A 291 20.93 -14.80 -2.16
#